data_AF-A0A6V7UFX6-F1
#
_entry.id   AF-A0A6V7UFX6-F1
#
_cell.length_a   1.000
_cell.length_b   1.000
_cell.length_c   1.000
_cell.angle_alpha   90.00
_cell.angle_beta   90.00
_cell.angle_gamma   90.00
#
_symmetry.space_group_name_H-M   'P 1'
#
loop_
_entity.id
_entity.type
_entity.pdbx_description
1 polymer ?
#
loop_
_entity_poly.entity_id
_entity_poly.type
_entity_poly.pdbx_seq_one_letter_code
_entity_poly.pdbx_strand_id
1 'polypeptide(L)'
;MSGLINLIYNTIGFLSREPVRKLCLSSDVSLTEVGIYSYFSSLIAIFTSTFCCTIWFLFWTGFDELSISNKSYLVVLLVFSFSVCIELLAEPIIIEQLKSGRTRNYVFNGTILLLLNKFLTLVMLLFKINPLVAFSFSQLIASLIYFYLFIRDNKKNIFKIYKTSILQFFNLKRFDKGRLQLLKVYLFHSILKQFLTDGANFLMVFSGSVPLKIQAVYDAVDRLASLFVRLILQPFEESASIYFSINLKREENEENKKLPKNVLETFLIFTKLIFIFGLIIFPLVFLMLDWLLFSDQLLSLYSIYLPIIAVNGFTSCKIFSFSVFVHLFLNYFLSNYLGVKGFIIANILNYLARIWFNWRFICVAVKKGEKWRKMLPSKNLLLALLTAWIVLFTSSFVFYWQMTFLSQFTHVFVGCLMLLLIGFVYVKNDFVEFKMFNLKEK
;
A
#
# COMPACT_ATOMS: atom_id res chain seq x y z
N MET A 1 2.03 7.75 18.76
CA MET A 1 2.10 9.13 18.21
C MET A 1 2.78 9.21 16.83
N SER A 2 3.88 8.49 16.56
CA SER A 2 4.47 8.45 15.19
C SER A 2 3.48 7.96 14.13
N GLY A 3 2.61 6.99 14.45
CA GLY A 3 1.51 6.53 13.59
C GLY A 3 0.56 7.63 13.14
N LEU A 4 0.02 8.38 14.10
CA LEU A 4 -0.89 9.51 13.89
C LEU A 4 -0.27 10.61 13.01
N ILE A 5 1.00 10.95 13.24
CA ILE A 5 1.72 11.97 12.46
C ILE A 5 2.02 11.46 11.04
N ASN A 6 2.35 10.18 10.88
CA ASN A 6 2.52 9.58 9.56
C ASN A 6 1.19 9.51 8.80
N LEU A 7 0.06 9.33 9.48
CA LEU A 7 -1.27 9.26 8.86
C LEU A 7 -1.65 10.60 8.21
N ILE A 8 -1.44 11.72 8.91
CA ILE A 8 -1.67 13.05 8.31
C ILE A 8 -0.71 13.30 7.14
N TYR A 9 0.58 12.96 7.31
CA TYR A 9 1.59 13.09 6.25
C TYR A 9 1.19 12.32 4.98
N ASN A 10 0.82 11.04 5.14
CA ASN A 10 0.41 10.17 4.03
C ASN A 10 -0.90 10.66 3.39
N THR A 11 -1.86 11.12 4.20
CA THR A 11 -3.17 11.60 3.72
C THR A 11 -3.01 12.86 2.85
N ILE A 12 -2.28 13.88 3.34
CA ILE A 12 -2.03 15.12 2.59
C ILE A 12 -1.27 14.79 1.29
N GLY A 13 -0.20 14.00 1.40
CA GLY A 13 0.63 13.63 0.25
C GLY A 13 -0.14 12.84 -0.81
N PHE A 14 -0.92 11.84 -0.41
CA PHE A 14 -1.67 10.99 -1.32
C PHE A 14 -2.80 11.74 -2.04
N LEU A 15 -3.64 12.47 -1.29
CA LEU A 15 -4.77 13.21 -1.87
C LEU A 15 -4.32 14.33 -2.81
N SER A 16 -3.14 14.91 -2.57
CA SER A 16 -2.59 15.97 -3.41
C SER A 16 -1.90 15.43 -4.68
N ARG A 17 -1.19 14.29 -4.58
CA ARG A 17 -0.41 13.72 -5.70
C ARG A 17 -1.22 12.85 -6.64
N GLU A 18 -1.93 11.86 -6.11
CA GLU A 18 -2.58 10.79 -6.88
C GLU A 18 -3.53 11.31 -7.99
N PRO A 19 -4.47 12.24 -7.72
CA PRO A 19 -5.43 12.66 -8.74
C PRO A 19 -4.77 13.48 -9.85
N VAL A 20 -3.79 14.33 -9.51
CA VAL A 20 -3.06 15.18 -10.47
C VAL A 20 -2.14 14.32 -11.33
N ARG A 21 -1.42 13.36 -10.73
CA ARG A 21 -0.60 12.40 -11.48
C ARG A 21 -1.44 11.58 -12.47
N LYS A 22 -2.60 11.06 -12.05
CA LYS A 22 -3.50 10.31 -12.95
C LYS A 22 -3.97 11.14 -14.14
N LEU A 23 -4.26 12.42 -13.92
CA LEU A 23 -4.62 13.33 -15.01
C LEU A 23 -3.42 13.59 -15.93
N CYS A 24 -2.31 14.06 -15.39
CA CYS A 24 -1.17 14.52 -16.19
C CYS A 24 -0.42 13.39 -16.91
N LEU A 25 -0.40 12.17 -16.34
CA LEU A 25 0.28 11.02 -16.94
C LEU A 25 -0.60 10.26 -17.95
N SER A 26 -1.89 10.60 -18.05
CA SER A 26 -2.77 10.05 -19.10
C SER A 26 -2.22 10.34 -20.50
N SER A 27 -2.45 9.45 -21.46
CA SER A 27 -1.96 9.57 -22.85
C SER A 27 -2.40 10.86 -23.52
N ASP A 28 -3.58 11.36 -23.14
CA ASP A 28 -4.32 12.41 -23.87
C ASP A 28 -3.90 13.83 -23.46
N VAL A 29 -2.91 13.96 -22.57
CA VAL A 29 -2.38 15.24 -22.07
C VAL A 29 -0.97 15.46 -22.59
N SER A 30 -0.78 16.57 -23.31
CA SER A 30 0.51 16.99 -23.85
C SER A 30 1.41 17.60 -22.78
N LEU A 31 2.74 17.61 -23.00
CA LEU A 31 3.72 18.13 -22.05
C LEU A 31 3.50 19.61 -21.68
N THR A 32 3.00 20.43 -22.59
CA THR A 32 2.68 21.84 -22.34
C THR A 32 1.49 21.99 -21.40
N GLU A 33 0.49 21.11 -21.53
CA GLU A 33 -0.70 21.09 -20.68
C GLU A 33 -0.40 20.53 -19.29
N VAL A 34 0.53 19.56 -19.19
CA VAL A 34 1.02 19.03 -17.91
C VAL A 34 1.50 20.17 -17.00
N GLY A 35 2.25 21.14 -17.54
CA GLY A 35 2.72 22.29 -16.78
C GLY A 35 1.58 23.13 -16.18
N ILE A 36 0.42 23.18 -16.83
CA ILE A 36 -0.75 23.91 -16.31
C ILE A 36 -1.39 23.15 -15.16
N TYR A 37 -1.67 21.85 -15.35
CA TYR A 37 -2.42 21.07 -14.37
C TYR A 37 -1.57 20.63 -13.16
N SER A 38 -0.25 20.54 -13.30
CA SER A 38 0.62 20.04 -12.23
C SER A 38 0.61 20.91 -10.97
N TYR A 39 0.38 22.22 -11.09
CA TYR A 39 0.31 23.15 -9.94
C TYR A 39 -0.91 22.92 -9.07
N PHE A 40 -1.96 22.26 -9.58
CA PHE A 40 -3.07 21.87 -8.73
C PHE A 40 -2.62 20.97 -7.58
N SER A 41 -1.55 20.19 -7.74
CA SER A 41 -1.05 19.36 -6.63
C SER A 41 -0.61 20.23 -5.44
N SER A 42 0.14 21.30 -5.69
CA SER A 42 0.59 22.19 -4.60
C SER A 42 -0.57 23.00 -4.00
N LEU A 43 -1.58 23.36 -4.79
CA LEU A 43 -2.77 24.06 -4.28
C LEU A 43 -3.66 23.14 -3.43
N ILE A 44 -3.90 21.92 -3.91
CA ILE A 44 -4.63 20.88 -3.17
C ILE A 44 -3.87 20.56 -1.88
N ALA A 45 -2.53 20.56 -1.89
CA ALA A 45 -1.71 20.39 -0.70
C ALA A 45 -2.02 21.41 0.39
N ILE A 46 -2.08 22.70 0.04
CA ILE A 46 -2.34 23.76 1.02
C ILE A 46 -3.74 23.58 1.63
N PHE A 47 -4.75 23.32 0.80
CA PHE A 47 -6.12 23.11 1.28
C PHE A 47 -6.26 21.85 2.14
N THR A 48 -5.67 20.73 1.70
CA THR A 48 -5.71 19.47 2.45
C THR A 48 -4.89 19.55 3.73
N SER A 49 -3.78 20.28 3.73
CA SER A 49 -2.94 20.55 4.91
C SER A 49 -3.71 21.33 5.98
N THR A 50 -4.37 22.43 5.62
CA THR A 50 -5.18 23.21 6.57
C THR A 50 -6.37 22.40 7.08
N PHE A 51 -7.05 21.68 6.20
CA PHE A 51 -8.17 20.80 6.56
C PHE A 51 -7.76 19.65 7.49
N CYS A 52 -6.67 18.93 7.18
CA CYS A 52 -6.22 17.84 8.03
C CYS A 52 -5.66 18.35 9.36
N CYS A 53 -4.89 19.44 9.38
CA CYS A 53 -4.41 20.05 10.63
C CYS A 53 -5.57 20.43 11.56
N THR A 54 -6.62 21.06 11.02
CA THR A 54 -7.77 21.46 11.83
C THR A 54 -8.52 20.26 12.39
N ILE A 55 -8.78 19.23 11.59
CA ILE A 55 -9.43 18.00 12.05
C ILE A 55 -8.58 17.29 13.10
N TRP A 56 -7.27 17.08 12.86
CA TRP A 56 -6.40 16.38 13.80
C TRP A 56 -6.21 17.12 15.12
N PHE A 57 -6.33 18.45 15.10
CA PHE A 57 -6.32 19.27 16.31
C PHE A 57 -7.64 19.18 17.07
N LEU A 58 -8.79 19.24 16.37
CA LEU A 58 -10.11 19.17 16.99
C LEU A 58 -10.39 17.81 17.64
N PHE A 59 -9.99 16.72 16.98
CA PHE A 59 -10.16 15.35 17.48
C PHE A 59 -8.97 14.87 18.31
N TRP A 60 -8.09 15.77 18.76
CA TRP A 60 -7.06 15.41 19.72
C TRP A 60 -7.70 15.14 21.08
N THR A 61 -8.02 13.87 21.32
CA THR A 61 -8.32 13.38 22.66
C THR A 61 -6.98 13.27 23.38
N GLY A 62 -6.64 14.26 24.21
CA GLY A 62 -5.39 14.30 24.96
C GLY A 62 -5.19 13.00 25.75
N PHE A 63 -4.40 12.08 25.21
CA PHE A 63 -4.03 10.88 25.92
C PHE A 63 -3.06 11.29 27.03
N ASP A 64 -3.52 11.19 28.28
CA ASP A 64 -2.80 11.61 29.50
C ASP A 64 -1.40 10.99 29.65
N GLU A 65 -1.07 9.93 28.90
CA GLU A 65 0.18 9.17 29.01
C GLU A 65 1.47 9.96 28.68
N LEU A 66 1.41 11.06 27.91
CA LEU A 66 2.62 11.75 27.43
C LEU A 66 2.81 13.18 27.98
N SER A 67 1.91 13.73 28.79
CA SER A 67 1.99 15.10 29.33
C SER A 67 2.33 16.18 28.27
N ILE A 68 1.84 16.01 27.05
CA ILE A 68 2.17 16.91 25.92
C ILE A 68 1.29 18.15 26.02
N SER A 69 1.92 19.32 26.08
CA SER A 69 1.19 20.59 25.95
C SER A 69 0.46 20.68 24.60
N ASN A 70 -0.79 21.13 24.61
CA ASN A 70 -1.55 21.37 23.37
C ASN A 70 -0.80 22.28 22.38
N LYS A 71 0.05 23.20 22.87
CA LYS A 71 0.89 24.07 22.03
C LYS A 71 1.97 23.29 21.28
N SER A 72 2.67 22.37 21.94
CA SER A 72 3.75 21.61 21.29
C SER A 72 3.19 20.62 20.26
N TYR A 73 2.00 20.06 20.51
CA TYR A 73 1.31 19.22 19.53
C TYR A 73 0.90 19.99 18.26
N LEU A 74 0.33 21.19 18.42
CA LEU A 74 -0.04 22.04 17.28
C LEU A 74 1.17 22.42 16.42
N VAL A 75 2.31 22.74 17.06
CA VAL A 75 3.56 23.03 16.35
C VAL A 75 4.02 21.82 15.54
N VAL A 76 3.96 20.61 16.11
CA VAL A 76 4.31 19.37 15.41
C VAL A 76 3.43 19.15 14.17
N LEU A 77 2.11 19.31 14.30
CA LEU A 77 1.18 19.17 13.17
C LEU A 77 1.47 20.16 12.04
N LEU A 78 1.73 21.43 12.40
CA LEU A 78 2.04 22.48 11.42
C LEU A 78 3.38 22.21 10.72
N VAL A 79 4.42 21.84 11.46
CA VAL A 79 5.74 21.53 10.89
C VAL A 79 5.67 20.35 9.93
N PHE A 80 4.98 19.27 10.31
CA PHE A 80 4.82 18.12 9.43
C PHE A 80 4.04 18.45 8.16
N SER A 81 2.93 19.18 8.30
CA SER A 81 2.08 19.52 7.15
C SER A 81 2.77 20.54 6.24
N PHE A 82 3.58 21.45 6.80
CA PHE A 82 4.45 22.34 6.05
C PHE A 82 5.54 21.57 5.28
N SER A 83 6.12 20.54 5.89
CA SER A 83 7.10 19.66 5.23
C SER A 83 6.50 18.98 4.00
N VAL A 84 5.26 18.49 4.08
CA VAL A 84 4.54 17.91 2.93
C VAL A 84 4.31 18.96 1.85
N CYS A 85 3.91 20.18 2.21
CA CYS A 85 3.76 21.27 1.25
C CYS A 85 5.07 21.57 0.50
N ILE A 86 6.21 21.60 1.19
CA ILE A 86 7.54 21.79 0.57
C ILE A 86 7.81 20.69 -0.46
N GLU A 87 7.58 19.42 -0.11
CA GLU A 87 7.78 18.32 -1.06
C GLU A 87 6.88 18.46 -2.29
N LEU A 88 5.64 18.92 -2.11
CA LEU A 88 4.66 19.10 -3.18
C LEU A 88 4.92 20.32 -4.07
N LEU A 89 5.85 21.21 -3.68
CA LEU A 89 6.37 22.23 -4.59
C LEU A 89 7.28 21.62 -5.67
N ALA A 90 7.92 20.47 -5.41
CA ALA A 90 8.70 19.75 -6.42
C ALA A 90 7.82 18.96 -7.41
N GLU A 91 6.54 18.77 -7.09
CA GLU A 91 5.64 17.90 -7.85
C GLU A 91 5.50 18.27 -9.34
N PRO A 92 5.41 19.55 -9.75
CA PRO A 92 5.40 19.92 -11.16
C PRO A 92 6.61 19.40 -11.95
N ILE A 93 7.81 19.52 -11.37
CA ILE A 93 9.05 19.02 -11.97
C ILE A 93 8.99 17.49 -12.07
N ILE A 94 8.50 16.83 -11.02
CA ILE A 94 8.41 15.37 -10.95
C ILE A 94 7.47 14.85 -12.04
N ILE A 95 6.29 15.44 -12.20
CA ILE A 95 5.31 15.00 -13.21
C ILE A 95 5.87 15.17 -14.62
N GLU A 96 6.56 16.27 -14.90
CA GLU A 96 7.25 16.47 -16.19
C GLU A 96 8.34 15.42 -16.43
N GLN A 97 9.15 15.10 -15.41
CA GLN A 97 10.16 14.05 -15.48
C GLN A 97 9.55 12.67 -15.72
N LEU A 98 8.47 12.33 -15.02
CA LEU A 98 7.74 11.07 -15.19
C LEU A 98 7.14 10.96 -16.60
N LYS A 99 6.50 12.01 -17.10
CA LYS A 99 5.93 12.04 -18.46
C LYS A 99 6.99 11.93 -19.55
N SER A 100 8.19 12.47 -19.31
CA SER A 100 9.33 12.40 -20.23
C SER A 100 10.18 11.13 -20.06
N GLY A 101 9.77 10.17 -19.21
CA GLY A 101 10.49 8.91 -19.00
C GLY A 101 11.75 9.01 -18.13
N ARG A 102 12.03 10.16 -17.52
CA ARG A 102 13.18 10.40 -16.63
C ARG A 102 12.87 9.97 -15.18
N THR A 103 12.49 8.71 -14.99
CA THR A 103 12.05 8.17 -13.68
C THR A 103 13.18 8.01 -12.67
N ARG A 104 14.43 7.85 -13.13
CA ARG A 104 15.60 7.61 -12.26
C ARG A 104 15.79 8.68 -11.18
N ASN A 105 15.66 9.96 -11.54
CA ASN A 105 15.89 11.06 -10.61
C ASN A 105 14.80 11.12 -9.54
N TYR A 106 13.55 10.84 -9.92
CA TYR A 106 12.43 10.75 -8.98
C TYR A 106 12.67 9.66 -7.93
N VAL A 107 13.04 8.46 -8.37
CA VAL A 107 13.30 7.33 -7.46
C VAL A 107 14.50 7.63 -6.56
N PHE A 108 15.61 8.12 -7.13
CA PHE A 108 16.82 8.39 -6.37
C PHE A 108 16.61 9.48 -5.29
N ASN A 109 16.02 10.62 -5.67
CA ASN A 109 15.74 11.70 -4.73
C ASN A 109 14.70 11.28 -3.68
N GLY A 110 13.70 10.47 -4.06
CA GLY A 110 12.73 9.89 -3.12
C GLY A 110 13.38 8.96 -2.09
N THR A 111 14.34 8.13 -2.51
CA THR A 111 15.10 7.27 -1.60
C THR A 111 15.95 8.10 -0.63
N ILE A 112 16.59 9.17 -1.11
CA ILE A 112 17.35 10.09 -0.24
C ILE A 112 16.45 10.72 0.82
N LEU A 113 15.27 11.22 0.44
CA LEU A 113 14.30 11.80 1.39
C LEU A 113 13.98 10.81 2.53
N LEU A 114 13.69 9.56 2.19
CA LEU A 114 13.34 8.52 3.15
C LEU A 114 14.52 8.17 4.06
N LEU A 115 15.69 7.87 3.48
CA LEU A 115 16.88 7.49 4.24
C LEU A 115 17.35 8.62 5.16
N LEU A 116 17.39 9.84 4.64
CA LEU A 116 17.82 11.01 5.39
C LEU A 116 16.90 11.29 6.58
N ASN A 117 15.58 11.23 6.37
CA ASN A 117 14.62 11.38 7.45
C ASN A 117 14.85 10.34 8.57
N LYS A 118 15.01 9.06 8.22
CA LYS A 118 15.23 8.00 9.21
C LYS A 118 16.57 8.14 9.92
N PHE A 119 17.62 8.48 9.19
CA PHE A 119 18.95 8.71 9.74
C PHE A 119 18.96 9.90 10.71
N LEU A 120 18.42 11.06 10.30
CA LEU A 120 18.33 12.25 11.16
C LEU A 120 17.49 11.98 12.40
N THR A 121 16.36 11.27 12.25
CA THR A 121 15.51 10.90 13.39
C THR A 121 16.31 10.05 14.38
N LEU A 122 17.02 9.03 13.90
CA LEU A 122 17.85 8.16 14.74
C LEU A 122 18.93 8.97 15.49
N VAL A 123 19.66 9.83 14.77
CA VAL A 123 20.70 10.69 15.35
C VAL A 123 20.12 11.60 16.44
N MET A 124 19.00 12.28 16.17
CA MET A 124 18.35 13.15 17.16
C MET A 124 17.86 12.39 18.40
N LEU A 125 17.36 11.16 18.22
CA LEU A 125 16.96 10.30 19.33
C LEU A 125 18.16 9.84 20.18
N LEU A 126 19.31 9.55 19.54
CA LEU A 126 20.55 9.23 20.27
C LEU A 126 21.03 10.39 21.14
N PHE A 127 20.80 11.64 20.71
CA PHE A 127 21.03 12.85 21.51
C PHE A 127 19.96 13.11 22.58
N LYS A 128 19.04 12.16 22.83
CA LYS A 128 17.96 12.27 23.82
C LYS A 128 17.02 13.48 23.59
N ILE A 129 16.91 13.96 22.35
CA ILE A 129 15.93 14.98 21.99
C ILE A 129 14.53 14.37 22.12
N ASN A 130 13.55 15.18 22.53
CA ASN A 130 12.15 14.76 22.59
C ASN A 130 11.74 14.13 21.23
N PRO A 131 11.24 12.88 21.22
CA PRO A 131 10.90 12.17 19.98
C PRO A 131 10.03 12.99 19.02
N LEU A 132 9.08 13.76 19.54
CA LEU A 132 8.17 14.59 18.73
C LEU A 132 8.90 15.65 17.91
N VAL A 133 9.84 16.32 18.57
CA VAL A 133 10.70 17.34 17.96
C VAL A 133 11.63 16.66 16.97
N ALA A 134 12.25 15.54 17.36
CA ALA A 134 13.14 14.78 16.51
C ALA A 134 12.47 14.35 15.19
N PHE A 135 11.27 13.76 15.25
CA PHE A 135 10.51 13.36 14.06
C PHE A 135 10.15 14.56 13.16
N SER A 136 9.72 15.69 13.76
CA SER A 136 9.26 16.87 13.01
C SER A 136 10.39 17.59 12.29
N PHE A 137 11.48 17.85 13.00
CA PHE A 137 12.65 18.52 12.41
C PHE A 137 13.36 17.63 11.39
N SER A 138 13.45 16.33 11.64
CA SER A 138 14.03 15.39 10.67
C SER A 138 13.23 15.37 9.36
N GLN A 139 11.90 15.34 9.43
CA GLN A 139 11.04 15.42 8.24
C GLN A 139 11.22 16.76 7.51
N LEU A 140 11.25 17.87 8.23
CA LEU A 140 11.40 19.20 7.64
C LEU A 140 12.74 19.34 6.91
N ILE A 141 13.85 18.96 7.55
CA ILE A 141 15.19 19.01 6.95
C ILE A 141 15.24 18.11 5.71
N ALA A 142 14.68 16.91 5.79
CA ALA A 142 14.66 15.99 4.67
C ALA A 142 13.82 16.53 3.49
N SER A 143 12.67 17.16 3.75
CA SER A 143 11.81 17.79 2.73
C SER A 143 12.48 18.97 2.03
N LEU A 144 13.23 19.79 2.76
CA LEU A 144 14.00 20.91 2.20
C LEU A 144 15.12 20.41 1.29
N ILE A 145 15.87 19.39 1.73
CA ILE A 145 16.93 18.77 0.92
C ILE A 145 16.34 18.12 -0.32
N TYR A 146 15.21 17.42 -0.19
CA TYR A 146 14.48 16.84 -1.33
C TYR A 146 14.12 17.91 -2.37
N PHE A 147 13.49 19.01 -1.94
CA PHE A 147 13.16 20.12 -2.83
C PHE A 147 14.40 20.74 -3.48
N TYR A 148 15.47 20.94 -2.71
CA TYR A 148 16.74 21.45 -3.21
C TYR A 148 17.37 20.54 -4.28
N LEU A 149 17.30 19.22 -4.13
CA LEU A 149 17.83 18.28 -5.14
C LEU A 149 17.12 18.45 -6.49
N PHE A 150 15.80 18.58 -6.50
CA PHE A 150 15.05 18.84 -7.75
C PHE A 150 15.37 20.21 -8.36
N ILE A 151 15.65 21.22 -7.53
CA ILE A 151 16.12 22.52 -8.00
C ILE A 151 17.53 22.41 -8.58
N ARG A 152 18.43 21.67 -7.93
CA ARG A 152 19.81 21.54 -8.39
C ARG A 152 19.88 20.82 -9.73
N ASP A 153 19.14 19.72 -9.87
CA ASP A 153 19.20 18.86 -11.05
C ASP A 153 18.60 19.53 -12.29
N ASN A 154 17.75 20.56 -12.13
CA ASN A 154 17.09 21.27 -13.23
C ASN A 154 17.48 22.77 -13.33
N LYS A 155 18.61 23.21 -12.74
CA LYS A 155 19.04 24.64 -12.65
C LYS A 155 18.86 25.46 -13.93
N LYS A 156 19.13 24.89 -15.11
CA LYS A 156 19.01 25.60 -16.41
C LYS A 156 17.56 25.77 -16.90
N ASN A 157 16.63 24.91 -16.48
CA ASN A 157 15.26 24.89 -16.97
C ASN A 157 14.21 25.30 -15.93
N ILE A 158 14.56 25.42 -14.64
CA ILE A 158 13.59 25.74 -13.57
C ILE A 158 12.91 27.08 -13.77
N PHE A 159 13.66 28.13 -14.07
CA PHE A 159 13.06 29.44 -14.25
C PHE A 159 12.13 29.45 -15.46
N LYS A 160 12.46 28.67 -16.51
CA LYS A 160 11.58 28.47 -17.66
C LYS A 160 10.34 27.68 -17.26
N ILE A 161 10.48 26.51 -16.64
CA ILE A 161 9.38 25.63 -16.23
C ILE A 161 8.44 26.35 -15.28
N TYR A 162 8.94 26.97 -14.20
CA TYR A 162 8.09 27.70 -13.26
C TYR A 162 7.48 28.95 -13.89
N LYS A 163 8.24 29.77 -14.62
CA LYS A 163 7.70 30.98 -15.25
C LYS A 163 6.65 30.67 -16.30
N THR A 164 6.92 29.71 -17.21
CA THR A 164 5.96 29.35 -18.26
C THR A 164 4.72 28.72 -17.67
N SER A 165 4.88 27.84 -16.68
CA SER A 165 3.75 27.12 -16.11
C SER A 165 2.91 28.00 -15.19
N ILE A 166 3.52 28.90 -14.41
CA ILE A 166 2.81 29.89 -13.60
C ILE A 166 2.05 30.88 -14.49
N LEU A 167 2.68 31.44 -15.53
CA LEU A 167 1.97 32.32 -16.47
C LEU A 167 0.80 31.59 -17.15
N GLN A 168 0.96 30.32 -17.47
CA GLN A 168 -0.09 29.53 -18.10
C GLN A 168 -1.21 29.16 -17.13
N PHE A 169 -0.89 28.92 -15.85
CA PHE A 169 -1.87 28.64 -14.80
C PHE A 169 -2.79 29.84 -14.54
N PHE A 170 -2.24 31.06 -14.48
CA PHE A 170 -3.05 32.28 -14.31
C PHE A 170 -3.88 32.65 -15.54
N ASN A 171 -3.58 32.09 -16.72
CA ASN A 171 -4.40 32.25 -17.92
C ASN A 171 -5.60 31.27 -17.91
N LEU A 172 -6.62 31.64 -17.13
CA LEU A 172 -7.85 30.85 -16.88
C LEU A 172 -8.58 30.38 -18.16
N LYS A 173 -8.38 31.04 -19.30
CA LYS A 173 -9.00 30.68 -20.59
C LYS A 173 -8.45 29.38 -21.22
N ARG A 174 -7.36 28.81 -20.68
CA ARG A 174 -6.74 27.56 -21.18
C ARG A 174 -7.20 26.29 -20.48
N PHE A 175 -8.03 26.39 -19.44
CA PHE A 175 -8.55 25.21 -18.76
C PHE A 175 -9.68 24.58 -19.57
N ASP A 176 -9.47 23.32 -19.95
CA ASP A 176 -10.51 22.51 -20.54
C ASP A 176 -11.45 22.03 -19.43
N LYS A 177 -12.75 22.32 -19.59
CA LYS A 177 -13.80 21.90 -18.66
C LYS A 177 -13.83 20.38 -18.50
N GLY A 178 -13.58 19.63 -19.58
CA GLY A 178 -13.54 18.16 -19.54
C GLY A 178 -12.43 17.65 -18.61
N ARG A 179 -11.23 18.21 -18.71
CA ARG A 179 -10.09 17.84 -17.87
C ARG A 179 -10.27 18.23 -16.41
N LEU A 180 -10.88 19.38 -16.13
CA LEU A 180 -11.23 19.77 -14.76
C LEU A 180 -12.28 18.83 -14.16
N GLN A 181 -13.28 18.41 -14.93
CA GLN A 181 -14.26 17.41 -14.46
C GLN A 181 -13.58 16.08 -14.18
N LEU A 182 -12.65 15.66 -15.02
CA LEU A 182 -11.89 14.43 -14.86
C LEU A 182 -10.98 14.47 -13.62
N LEU A 183 -10.36 15.63 -13.35
CA LEU A 183 -9.61 15.88 -12.11
C LEU A 183 -10.50 15.74 -10.87
N LYS A 184 -11.72 16.28 -10.90
CA LYS A 184 -12.70 16.13 -9.80
C LYS A 184 -13.07 14.66 -9.58
N VAL A 185 -13.29 13.89 -10.65
CA VAL A 185 -13.57 12.45 -10.55
C VAL A 185 -12.40 11.71 -9.93
N TYR A 186 -11.16 12.01 -10.35
CA TYR A 186 -9.98 11.41 -9.74
C TYR A 186 -9.77 11.83 -8.29
N LEU A 187 -10.05 13.08 -7.93
CA LEU A 187 -10.03 13.53 -6.54
C LEU A 187 -11.01 12.73 -5.68
N PHE A 188 -12.26 12.61 -6.12
CA PHE A 188 -13.27 11.83 -5.40
C PHE A 188 -12.88 10.35 -5.27
N HIS A 189 -12.33 9.77 -6.34
CA HIS A 189 -11.84 8.40 -6.31
C HIS A 189 -10.65 8.22 -5.34
N SER A 190 -9.73 9.19 -5.28
CA SER A 190 -8.62 9.17 -4.33
C SER A 190 -9.12 9.29 -2.88
N ILE A 191 -10.13 10.12 -2.61
CA ILE A 191 -10.75 10.21 -1.27
C ILE A 191 -11.34 8.86 -0.86
N LEU A 192 -12.13 8.23 -1.73
CA LEU A 192 -12.68 6.90 -1.45
C LEU A 192 -11.56 5.87 -1.22
N LYS A 193 -10.49 5.91 -2.02
CA LYS A 193 -9.30 5.05 -1.86
C LYS A 193 -8.58 5.27 -0.53
N GLN A 194 -8.52 6.51 -0.07
CA GLN A 194 -7.93 6.84 1.22
C GLN A 194 -8.73 6.21 2.37
N PHE A 195 -10.06 6.37 2.39
CA PHE A 195 -10.91 5.72 3.41
C PHE A 195 -10.88 4.19 3.34
N LEU A 196 -10.68 3.65 2.15
CA LEU A 196 -10.66 2.21 1.94
C LEU A 196 -9.35 1.55 2.39
N THR A 197 -8.25 2.31 2.41
CA THR A 197 -6.91 1.83 2.74
C THR A 197 -6.54 2.17 4.17
N ASP A 198 -6.79 3.41 4.59
CA ASP A 198 -6.43 3.96 5.90
C ASP A 198 -7.65 4.12 6.83
N GLY A 199 -8.82 3.56 6.46
CA GLY A 199 -10.06 3.65 7.25
C GLY A 199 -9.92 3.16 8.69
N ALA A 200 -9.24 2.02 8.89
CA ALA A 200 -8.92 1.50 10.21
C ALA A 200 -8.04 2.47 11.01
N ASN A 201 -7.05 3.08 10.37
CA ASN A 201 -6.14 4.04 10.98
C ASN A 201 -6.86 5.33 11.38
N PHE A 202 -7.78 5.84 10.54
CA PHE A 202 -8.62 6.98 10.89
C PHE A 202 -9.51 6.67 12.10
N LEU A 203 -10.15 5.50 12.13
CA LEU A 203 -10.99 5.12 13.26
C LEU A 203 -10.18 4.93 14.53
N MET A 204 -8.98 4.33 14.48
CA MET A 204 -8.09 4.21 15.66
C MET A 204 -7.69 5.57 16.22
N VAL A 205 -7.39 6.55 15.34
CA VAL A 205 -7.02 7.90 15.76
C VAL A 205 -8.22 8.68 16.32
N PHE A 206 -9.38 8.64 15.65
CA PHE A 206 -10.51 9.50 15.99
C PHE A 206 -11.49 8.91 17.01
N SER A 207 -11.56 7.59 17.14
CA SER A 207 -12.46 6.93 18.12
C SER A 207 -11.95 7.04 19.56
N GLY A 208 -10.67 7.38 19.77
CA GLY A 208 -10.05 7.43 21.09
C GLY A 208 -10.00 6.09 21.83
N SER A 209 -10.44 4.99 21.20
CA SER A 209 -10.74 3.72 21.89
C SER A 209 -9.51 2.83 22.09
N VAL A 210 -8.38 3.14 21.45
CA VAL A 210 -7.15 2.33 21.48
C VAL A 210 -5.97 3.15 22.01
N PRO A 211 -5.23 2.69 23.03
CA PRO A 211 -4.03 3.36 23.53
C PRO A 211 -2.94 3.55 22.46
N LEU A 212 -2.21 4.66 22.53
CA LEU A 212 -1.17 5.04 21.55
C LEU A 212 -0.05 4.00 21.39
N LYS A 213 0.27 3.27 22.47
CA LYS A 213 1.28 2.19 22.45
C LYS A 213 0.82 1.03 21.57
N ILE A 214 -0.44 0.61 21.68
CA ILE A 214 -1.00 -0.50 20.91
C ILE A 214 -1.16 -0.10 19.43
N GLN A 215 -1.56 1.14 19.16
CA GLN A 215 -1.60 1.68 17.78
C GLN A 215 -0.21 1.63 17.12
N ALA A 216 0.85 1.96 17.86
CA ALA A 216 2.21 1.92 17.32
C ALA A 216 2.67 0.49 16.99
N VAL A 217 2.29 -0.50 17.81
CA VAL A 217 2.55 -1.92 17.54
C VAL A 217 1.76 -2.38 16.30
N TYR A 218 0.47 -2.05 16.22
CA TYR A 218 -0.36 -2.35 15.05
C TYR A 218 0.25 -1.79 13.76
N ASP A 219 0.61 -0.50 13.74
CA ASP A 219 1.21 0.16 12.58
C ASP A 219 2.55 -0.47 12.16
N ALA A 220 3.37 -0.89 13.13
CA ALA A 220 4.65 -1.53 12.86
C ALA A 220 4.45 -2.90 12.20
N VAL A 221 3.54 -3.70 12.75
CA VAL A 221 3.18 -5.02 12.20
C VAL A 221 2.60 -4.87 10.80
N ASP A 222 1.63 -3.97 10.60
CA ASP A 222 0.99 -3.75 9.30
C ASP A 222 2.00 -3.36 8.21
N ARG A 223 2.95 -2.47 8.53
CA ARG A 223 3.98 -2.02 7.59
C ARG A 223 5.00 -3.11 7.26
N LEU A 224 5.48 -3.85 8.26
CA LEU A 224 6.42 -4.95 8.04
C LEU A 224 5.78 -6.07 7.21
N ALA A 225 4.55 -6.43 7.58
CA ALA A 225 3.81 -7.49 6.92
C ALA A 225 3.46 -7.10 5.48
N SER A 226 2.95 -5.88 5.25
CA SER A 226 2.66 -5.41 3.89
C SER A 226 3.91 -5.21 3.03
N LEU A 227 5.05 -4.80 3.61
CA LEU A 227 6.32 -4.70 2.88
C LEU A 227 6.76 -6.08 2.36
N PHE A 228 6.70 -7.10 3.22
CA PHE A 228 7.08 -8.47 2.85
C PHE A 228 6.21 -9.00 1.69
N VAL A 229 4.89 -8.80 1.79
CA VAL A 229 3.95 -9.18 0.74
C VAL A 229 4.25 -8.44 -0.57
N ARG A 230 4.53 -7.13 -0.52
CA ARG A 230 4.87 -6.35 -1.71
C ARG A 230 6.18 -6.78 -2.36
N LEU A 231 7.24 -6.99 -1.58
CA LEU A 231 8.54 -7.41 -2.10
C LEU A 231 8.44 -8.72 -2.90
N ILE A 232 7.59 -9.64 -2.46
CA ILE A 232 7.41 -10.93 -3.13
C ILE A 232 6.38 -10.85 -4.26
N LEU A 233 5.21 -10.25 -4.02
CA LEU A 233 4.07 -10.34 -4.95
C LEU A 233 3.97 -9.21 -5.96
N GLN A 234 4.47 -8.01 -5.64
CA GLN A 234 4.39 -6.86 -6.55
C GLN A 234 5.09 -7.12 -7.89
N PRO A 235 6.27 -7.78 -7.95
CA PRO A 235 6.88 -8.13 -9.23
C PRO A 235 5.99 -9.04 -10.10
N PHE A 236 5.25 -9.96 -9.48
CA PHE A 236 4.31 -10.84 -10.19
C PHE A 236 3.07 -10.07 -10.68
N GLU A 237 2.54 -9.16 -9.86
CA GLU A 237 1.42 -8.27 -10.23
C GLU A 237 1.79 -7.39 -11.44
N GLU A 238 2.95 -6.74 -11.40
CA GLU A 238 3.45 -5.90 -12.48
C GLU A 238 3.68 -6.71 -13.77
N SER A 239 4.28 -7.90 -13.64
CA SER A 239 4.50 -8.81 -14.79
C SER A 239 3.19 -9.25 -15.43
N ALA A 240 2.20 -9.61 -14.62
CA ALA A 240 0.87 -10.00 -15.10
C ALA A 240 0.16 -8.82 -15.78
N SER A 241 0.19 -7.63 -15.17
CA SER A 241 -0.41 -6.41 -15.71
C SER A 241 0.18 -6.03 -17.07
N ILE A 242 1.51 -6.08 -17.21
CA ILE A 242 2.20 -5.85 -18.49
C ILE A 242 1.75 -6.86 -19.54
N TYR A 243 1.76 -8.16 -19.20
CA TYR A 243 1.31 -9.22 -20.11
C TYR A 243 -0.11 -9.00 -20.61
N PHE A 244 -1.07 -8.70 -19.72
CA PHE A 244 -2.45 -8.43 -20.11
C PHE A 244 -2.58 -7.14 -20.92
N SER A 245 -1.85 -6.08 -20.55
CA SER A 245 -1.93 -4.81 -21.27
C SER A 245 -1.44 -4.91 -22.73
N ILE A 246 -0.46 -5.78 -23.00
CA ILE A 246 0.08 -6.00 -24.36
C ILE A 246 -0.86 -6.88 -25.16
N ASN A 247 -1.32 -8.00 -24.57
CA ASN A 247 -2.11 -8.98 -25.30
C ASN A 247 -3.56 -8.55 -25.52
N LEU A 248 -4.18 -7.83 -24.56
CA LEU A 248 -5.53 -7.28 -24.76
C LEU A 248 -5.56 -6.14 -25.79
N LYS A 249 -4.51 -5.30 -25.87
CA LYS A 249 -4.43 -4.20 -26.87
C LYS A 249 -4.19 -4.68 -28.30
N ARG A 250 -3.49 -5.80 -28.47
CA ARG A 250 -3.28 -6.39 -29.80
C ARG A 250 -4.59 -6.89 -30.42
N GLU A 251 -5.56 -7.23 -29.59
CA GLU A 251 -6.78 -7.93 -30.00
C GLU A 251 -8.02 -7.04 -30.05
N GLU A 252 -8.01 -5.84 -29.44
CA GLU A 252 -9.05 -4.81 -29.72
C GLU A 252 -9.10 -4.38 -31.20
N ASN A 253 -8.02 -4.63 -31.95
CA ASN A 253 -7.95 -4.41 -33.39
C ASN A 253 -8.54 -5.57 -34.22
N GLU A 254 -8.85 -6.72 -33.61
CA GLU A 254 -9.52 -7.85 -34.26
C GLU A 254 -10.95 -7.97 -33.70
N GLU A 255 -11.97 -7.91 -34.56
CA GLU A 255 -13.39 -7.67 -34.18
C GLU A 255 -14.07 -8.72 -33.25
N ASN A 256 -13.34 -9.68 -32.68
CA ASN A 256 -13.89 -10.75 -31.85
C ASN A 256 -13.87 -10.40 -30.35
N LYS A 257 -15.03 -10.01 -29.81
CA LYS A 257 -15.31 -9.73 -28.37
C LYS A 257 -15.13 -10.90 -27.38
N LYS A 258 -14.39 -11.97 -27.70
CA LYS A 258 -14.12 -13.08 -26.78
C LYS A 258 -12.66 -13.06 -26.36
N LEU A 259 -12.40 -13.02 -25.05
CA LEU A 259 -11.05 -13.23 -24.53
C LEU A 259 -10.49 -14.55 -25.09
N PRO A 260 -9.28 -14.55 -25.67
CA PRO A 260 -8.66 -15.76 -26.19
C PRO A 260 -8.44 -16.77 -25.07
N LYS A 261 -8.48 -18.05 -25.44
CA LYS A 261 -8.22 -19.16 -24.51
C LYS A 261 -6.84 -19.05 -23.87
N ASN A 262 -5.82 -18.60 -24.59
CA ASN A 262 -4.43 -18.50 -24.12
C ASN A 262 -4.25 -17.38 -23.08
N VAL A 263 -4.92 -16.23 -23.28
CA VAL A 263 -4.91 -15.11 -22.30
C VAL A 263 -5.63 -15.54 -21.02
N LEU A 264 -6.75 -16.23 -21.16
CA LEU A 264 -7.48 -16.78 -20.02
C LEU A 264 -6.64 -17.84 -19.28
N GLU A 265 -6.00 -18.77 -19.98
CA GLU A 265 -5.18 -19.82 -19.34
C GLU A 265 -3.96 -19.24 -18.63
N THR A 266 -3.31 -18.25 -19.23
CA THR A 266 -2.22 -17.51 -18.60
C THR A 266 -2.71 -16.75 -17.36
N PHE A 267 -3.90 -16.16 -17.38
CA PHE A 267 -4.54 -15.55 -16.20
C PHE A 267 -4.79 -16.54 -15.08
N LEU A 268 -5.31 -17.73 -15.40
CA LEU A 268 -5.57 -18.79 -14.43
C LEU A 268 -4.26 -19.26 -13.77
N ILE A 269 -3.19 -19.38 -14.55
CA ILE A 269 -1.84 -19.75 -14.08
C ILE A 269 -1.27 -18.69 -13.16
N PHE A 270 -1.27 -17.41 -13.56
CA PHE A 270 -0.77 -16.31 -12.71
C PHE A 270 -1.54 -16.24 -11.39
N THR A 271 -2.87 -16.39 -11.45
CA THR A 271 -3.71 -16.43 -10.24
C THR A 271 -3.34 -17.60 -9.34
N LYS A 272 -3.15 -18.81 -9.90
CA LYS A 272 -2.74 -20.01 -9.17
C LYS A 272 -1.38 -19.82 -8.49
N LEU A 273 -0.40 -19.26 -9.21
CA LEU A 273 0.93 -18.98 -8.67
C LEU A 273 0.87 -17.98 -7.52
N ILE A 274 0.17 -16.87 -7.69
CA ILE A 274 0.04 -15.84 -6.65
C ILE A 274 -0.68 -16.39 -5.42
N PHE A 275 -1.72 -17.20 -5.61
CA PHE A 275 -2.41 -17.87 -4.52
C PHE A 275 -1.49 -18.83 -3.76
N ILE A 276 -0.68 -19.61 -4.48
CA ILE A 276 0.31 -20.53 -3.88
C ILE A 276 1.38 -19.75 -3.13
N PHE A 277 1.98 -18.72 -3.73
CA PHE A 277 2.98 -17.88 -3.07
C PHE A 277 2.40 -17.16 -1.85
N GLY A 278 1.19 -16.62 -1.94
CA GLY A 278 0.48 -16.04 -0.80
C GLY A 278 0.30 -17.02 0.36
N LEU A 279 0.00 -18.29 0.05
CA LEU A 279 -0.12 -19.35 1.05
C LEU A 279 1.21 -19.86 1.61
N ILE A 280 2.30 -19.82 0.83
CA ILE A 280 3.66 -20.16 1.30
C ILE A 280 4.23 -19.04 2.20
N ILE A 281 3.86 -17.79 1.92
CA ILE A 281 4.25 -16.61 2.70
C ILE A 281 3.66 -16.66 4.12
N PHE A 282 2.47 -17.23 4.28
CA PHE A 282 1.76 -17.37 5.55
C PHE A 282 2.62 -17.97 6.69
N PRO A 283 3.19 -19.19 6.56
CA PRO A 283 4.05 -19.78 7.58
C PRO A 283 5.39 -19.06 7.77
N LEU A 284 5.95 -18.47 6.70
CA LEU A 284 7.23 -17.76 6.76
C LEU A 284 7.12 -16.45 7.55
N VAL A 285 6.04 -15.70 7.36
CA VAL A 285 5.80 -14.46 8.09
C VAL A 285 5.41 -14.73 9.54
N PHE A 286 4.64 -15.80 9.80
CA PHE A 286 4.38 -16.26 11.16
C PHE A 286 5.69 -16.54 11.92
N LEU A 287 6.62 -17.25 11.30
CA LEU A 287 7.93 -17.56 11.85
C LEU A 287 8.80 -16.31 12.13
N MET A 288 8.81 -15.34 11.21
CA MET A 288 9.63 -14.13 11.34
C MET A 288 9.07 -13.13 12.36
N LEU A 289 7.74 -13.00 12.43
CA LEU A 289 7.09 -12.05 13.30
C LEU A 289 7.08 -12.51 14.77
N ASP A 290 6.90 -13.82 15.03
CA ASP A 290 6.98 -14.39 16.40
C ASP A 290 8.37 -14.19 17.04
N TRP A 291 9.43 -14.15 16.23
CA TRP A 291 10.79 -13.86 16.69
C TRP A 291 10.98 -12.38 17.10
N LEU A 292 10.43 -11.44 16.32
CA LEU A 292 10.76 -10.01 16.43
C LEU A 292 9.92 -9.27 17.48
N LEU A 293 8.70 -9.72 17.73
CA LEU A 293 7.71 -9.03 18.55
C LEU A 293 7.12 -10.03 19.53
N PHE A 294 7.79 -10.20 20.67
CA PHE A 294 7.31 -11.00 21.80
C PHE A 294 5.81 -10.79 22.00
N SER A 295 5.06 -11.86 21.72
CA SER A 295 3.69 -12.11 22.13
C SER A 295 2.64 -11.09 21.72
N ASP A 296 1.75 -11.46 20.81
CA ASP A 296 0.32 -11.15 20.96
C ASP A 296 -0.53 -11.89 19.92
N GLN A 297 -1.75 -12.25 20.31
CA GLN A 297 -2.79 -12.82 19.44
C GLN A 297 -3.06 -11.98 18.16
N LEU A 298 -2.61 -10.72 18.17
CA LEU A 298 -2.66 -9.77 17.06
C LEU A 298 -1.82 -10.25 15.86
N LEU A 299 -0.65 -10.84 16.13
CA LEU A 299 0.28 -11.33 15.13
C LEU A 299 -0.23 -12.57 14.41
N SER A 300 -0.86 -13.47 15.17
CA SER A 300 -1.55 -14.65 14.64
C SER A 300 -2.69 -14.25 13.69
N LEU A 301 -3.49 -13.22 14.03
CA LEU A 301 -4.52 -12.71 13.13
C LEU A 301 -3.94 -12.03 11.88
N TYR A 302 -2.83 -11.31 12.03
CA TYR A 302 -2.12 -10.71 10.89
C TYR A 302 -1.57 -11.76 9.93
N SER A 303 -1.13 -12.93 10.42
CA SER A 303 -0.73 -14.02 9.55
C SER A 303 -1.87 -14.42 8.60
N ILE A 304 -3.11 -14.56 9.10
CA ILE A 304 -4.28 -14.93 8.27
C ILE A 304 -4.63 -13.82 7.27
N TYR A 305 -4.43 -12.57 7.66
CA TYR A 305 -4.71 -11.40 6.84
C TYR A 305 -3.82 -11.30 5.59
N LEU A 306 -2.55 -11.75 5.66
CA LEU A 306 -1.57 -11.54 4.59
C LEU A 306 -1.85 -12.28 3.28
N PRO A 307 -2.21 -13.57 3.27
CA PRO A 307 -2.63 -14.27 2.05
C PRO A 307 -3.85 -13.64 1.38
N ILE A 308 -4.72 -12.99 2.17
CA ILE A 308 -5.94 -12.36 1.64
C ILE A 308 -5.58 -11.05 0.93
N ILE A 309 -4.66 -10.24 1.48
CA ILE A 309 -4.13 -9.05 0.81
C ILE A 309 -3.44 -9.44 -0.51
N ALA A 310 -2.62 -10.49 -0.46
CA ALA A 310 -1.89 -11.05 -1.61
C ALA A 310 -2.81 -11.32 -2.81
N VAL A 311 -3.95 -11.99 -2.55
CA VAL A 311 -4.93 -12.32 -3.59
C VAL A 311 -5.70 -11.08 -4.07
N ASN A 312 -5.98 -10.14 -3.18
CA ASN A 312 -6.71 -8.93 -3.55
C ASN A 312 -5.94 -8.04 -4.56
N GLY A 313 -4.60 -7.92 -4.45
CA GLY A 313 -3.78 -7.10 -5.37
C GLY A 313 -4.01 -7.43 -6.84
N PHE A 314 -4.24 -8.71 -7.15
CA PHE A 314 -4.40 -9.21 -8.52
C PHE A 314 -5.78 -8.92 -9.16
N THR A 315 -6.80 -8.63 -8.36
CA THR A 315 -8.20 -8.67 -8.83
C THR A 315 -8.84 -7.30 -9.09
N SER A 316 -8.05 -6.24 -9.10
CA SER A 316 -8.45 -4.82 -9.08
C SER A 316 -9.49 -4.38 -10.13
N CYS A 317 -10.79 -4.69 -9.94
CA CYS A 317 -11.91 -4.07 -10.65
C CYS A 317 -12.60 -3.00 -9.78
N LYS A 318 -12.98 -1.90 -10.44
CA LYS A 318 -13.48 -0.65 -9.85
C LYS A 318 -14.94 -0.79 -9.37
N ILE A 319 -15.18 -1.30 -8.17
CA ILE A 319 -16.42 -1.00 -7.40
C ILE A 319 -16.03 -0.36 -6.10
N PHE A 320 -15.94 0.97 -6.13
CA PHE A 320 -15.25 1.70 -5.08
C PHE A 320 -16.20 2.20 -3.99
N SER A 321 -17.37 2.73 -4.35
CA SER A 321 -18.15 3.55 -3.40
C SER A 321 -18.88 2.74 -2.31
N PHE A 322 -19.59 1.65 -2.65
CA PHE A 322 -20.35 0.89 -1.64
C PHE A 322 -19.43 0.14 -0.66
N SER A 323 -18.29 -0.36 -1.14
CA SER A 323 -17.33 -1.09 -0.30
C SER A 323 -16.74 -0.24 0.82
N VAL A 324 -16.62 1.08 0.63
CA VAL A 324 -16.08 2.01 1.64
C VAL A 324 -17.01 2.10 2.85
N PHE A 325 -18.31 2.29 2.64
CA PHE A 325 -19.26 2.42 3.74
C PHE A 325 -19.38 1.13 4.54
N VAL A 326 -19.46 -0.02 3.87
CA VAL A 326 -19.46 -1.34 4.53
C VAL A 326 -18.16 -1.54 5.31
N HIS A 327 -17.03 -1.15 4.75
CA HIS A 327 -15.74 -1.29 5.42
C HIS A 327 -15.64 -0.42 6.68
N LEU A 328 -16.00 0.87 6.61
CA LEU A 328 -15.97 1.75 7.77
C LEU A 328 -16.96 1.30 8.85
N PHE A 329 -18.15 0.86 8.45
CA PHE A 329 -19.13 0.28 9.35
C PHE A 329 -18.58 -0.95 10.08
N LEU A 330 -18.01 -1.91 9.34
CA LEU A 330 -17.40 -3.10 9.93
C LEU A 330 -16.26 -2.75 10.89
N ASN A 331 -15.38 -1.81 10.52
CA ASN A 331 -14.31 -1.38 11.41
C ASN A 331 -14.87 -0.77 12.70
N TYR A 332 -15.88 0.11 12.61
CA TYR A 332 -16.47 0.74 13.78
C TYR A 332 -17.12 -0.29 14.72
N PHE A 333 -17.97 -1.17 14.18
CA PHE A 333 -18.65 -2.18 14.99
C PHE A 333 -17.69 -3.21 15.57
N LEU A 334 -16.84 -3.84 14.75
CA LEU A 334 -15.93 -4.89 15.22
C LEU A 334 -14.87 -4.36 16.19
N SER A 335 -14.38 -3.13 16.00
CA SER A 335 -13.42 -2.54 16.94
C SER A 335 -14.00 -2.24 18.31
N ASN A 336 -15.28 -1.84 18.39
CA ASN A 336 -15.96 -1.65 19.68
C ASN A 336 -16.11 -2.97 20.46
N TYR A 337 -16.31 -4.10 19.79
CA TYR A 337 -16.49 -5.41 20.45
C TYR A 337 -15.17 -6.17 20.70
N LEU A 338 -14.23 -6.12 19.75
CA LEU A 338 -13.02 -6.95 19.76
C LEU A 338 -11.73 -6.12 19.93
N GLY A 339 -11.84 -4.81 20.16
CA GLY A 339 -10.70 -3.89 20.24
C GLY A 339 -9.89 -3.89 18.95
N VAL A 340 -8.56 -3.90 19.07
CA VAL A 340 -7.66 -3.79 17.90
C VAL A 340 -7.79 -4.97 16.92
N LYS A 341 -8.17 -6.16 17.42
CA LYS A 341 -8.44 -7.33 16.57
C LYS A 341 -9.61 -7.10 15.63
N GLY A 342 -10.57 -6.30 16.05
CA GLY A 342 -11.74 -5.92 15.26
C GLY A 342 -11.36 -5.22 13.96
N PHE A 343 -10.34 -4.36 13.96
CA PHE A 343 -9.83 -3.70 12.75
C PHE A 343 -9.24 -4.71 11.76
N ILE A 344 -8.47 -5.70 12.24
CA ILE A 344 -7.88 -6.74 11.38
C ILE A 344 -8.99 -7.58 10.74
N ILE A 345 -9.98 -8.01 11.53
CA ILE A 345 -11.10 -8.82 11.04
C ILE A 345 -11.95 -8.02 10.03
N ALA A 346 -12.21 -6.73 10.30
CA ALA A 346 -12.91 -5.85 9.37
C ALA A 346 -12.16 -5.69 8.05
N ASN A 347 -10.83 -5.56 8.10
CA ASN A 347 -9.98 -5.56 6.90
C ASN A 347 -10.09 -6.90 6.15
N ILE A 348 -9.97 -8.03 6.84
CA ILE A 348 -10.13 -9.37 6.25
C ILE A 348 -11.46 -9.50 5.51
N LEU A 349 -12.58 -9.15 6.15
CA LEU A 349 -13.91 -9.23 5.55
C LEU A 349 -14.04 -8.34 4.31
N ASN A 350 -13.47 -7.14 4.35
CA ASN A 350 -13.47 -6.20 3.22
C ASN A 350 -12.68 -6.77 2.03
N TYR A 351 -11.48 -7.31 2.25
CA TYR A 351 -10.72 -7.94 1.18
C TYR A 351 -11.38 -9.22 0.66
N LEU A 352 -11.98 -10.04 1.52
CA LEU A 352 -12.75 -11.22 1.10
C LEU A 352 -13.97 -10.83 0.24
N ALA A 353 -14.69 -9.76 0.62
CA ALA A 353 -15.80 -9.26 -0.17
C ALA A 353 -15.36 -8.76 -1.55
N ARG A 354 -14.20 -8.09 -1.64
CA ARG A 354 -13.62 -7.69 -2.93
C ARG A 354 -13.18 -8.88 -3.77
N ILE A 355 -12.47 -9.83 -3.18
CA ILE A 355 -12.07 -11.06 -3.86
C ILE A 355 -13.31 -11.78 -4.38
N TRP A 356 -14.35 -11.94 -3.57
CA TRP A 356 -15.61 -12.55 -3.98
C TRP A 356 -16.29 -11.80 -5.13
N PHE A 357 -16.33 -10.47 -5.06
CA PHE A 357 -16.91 -9.65 -6.12
C PHE A 357 -16.14 -9.79 -7.43
N ASN A 358 -14.82 -9.65 -7.38
CA ASN A 358 -13.96 -9.78 -8.54
C ASN A 358 -14.00 -11.21 -9.10
N TRP A 359 -14.07 -12.20 -8.20
CA TRP A 359 -14.25 -13.60 -8.56
C TRP A 359 -15.56 -13.81 -9.32
N ARG A 360 -16.67 -13.23 -8.85
CA ARG A 360 -17.96 -13.27 -9.55
C ARG A 360 -17.87 -12.60 -10.92
N PHE A 361 -17.18 -11.46 -11.03
CA PHE A 361 -16.98 -10.77 -12.30
C PHE A 361 -16.20 -11.62 -13.31
N ILE A 362 -15.09 -12.21 -12.89
CA ILE A 362 -14.31 -13.18 -13.68
C ILE A 362 -15.20 -14.37 -14.05
N CYS A 363 -16.03 -14.85 -13.11
CA CYS A 363 -16.91 -15.98 -13.35
C CYS A 363 -17.98 -15.74 -14.41
N VAL A 364 -18.47 -14.50 -14.50
CA VAL A 364 -19.43 -14.09 -15.52
C VAL A 364 -18.72 -13.86 -16.86
N ALA A 365 -17.52 -13.29 -16.85
CA ALA A 365 -16.72 -13.08 -18.06
C ALA A 365 -16.27 -14.41 -18.71
N VAL A 366 -15.92 -15.40 -17.89
CA VAL A 366 -15.51 -16.73 -18.33
C VAL A 366 -16.75 -17.63 -18.39
N LYS A 367 -17.54 -17.55 -19.46
CA LYS A 367 -18.77 -18.35 -19.61
C LYS A 367 -18.54 -19.84 -19.28
N LYS A 368 -19.43 -20.37 -18.42
CA LYS A 368 -19.65 -21.77 -17.99
C LYS A 368 -18.83 -22.83 -18.75
N GLY A 369 -17.85 -23.42 -18.07
CA GLY A 369 -17.20 -24.67 -18.51
C GLY A 369 -15.88 -24.95 -17.77
N GLU A 370 -15.96 -25.59 -16.61
CA GLU A 370 -14.90 -26.41 -15.97
C GLU A 370 -13.51 -25.84 -15.63
N LYS A 371 -13.16 -24.59 -15.94
CA LYS A 371 -11.78 -24.10 -15.71
C LYS A 371 -11.46 -23.58 -14.29
N TRP A 372 -12.44 -23.36 -13.41
CA TRP A 372 -12.23 -22.81 -12.05
C TRP A 372 -11.45 -23.74 -11.13
N ARG A 373 -11.70 -25.05 -11.22
CA ARG A 373 -11.00 -26.05 -10.39
C ARG A 373 -9.49 -26.06 -10.67
N LYS A 374 -9.07 -25.59 -11.85
CA LYS A 374 -7.66 -25.45 -12.22
C LYS A 374 -6.98 -24.22 -11.60
N MET A 375 -7.75 -23.28 -11.03
CA MET A 375 -7.19 -22.11 -10.31
C MET A 375 -6.79 -22.46 -8.88
N LEU A 376 -7.42 -23.48 -8.29
CA LEU A 376 -7.10 -23.90 -6.94
C LEU A 376 -5.81 -24.73 -6.94
N PRO A 377 -4.95 -24.56 -5.91
CA PRO A 377 -3.78 -25.41 -5.74
C PRO A 377 -4.19 -26.88 -5.60
N SER A 378 -3.27 -27.79 -5.92
CA SER A 378 -3.51 -29.22 -5.76
C SER A 378 -3.96 -29.53 -4.32
N LYS A 379 -4.86 -30.51 -4.15
CA LYS A 379 -5.32 -30.95 -2.82
C LYS A 379 -4.15 -31.33 -1.90
N ASN A 380 -3.08 -31.88 -2.49
CA ASN A 380 -1.85 -32.23 -1.80
C ASN A 380 -1.11 -31.00 -1.27
N LEU A 381 -1.03 -29.93 -2.06
CA LEU A 381 -0.43 -28.67 -1.62
C LEU A 381 -1.27 -28.01 -0.53
N LEU A 382 -2.60 -28.01 -0.67
CA LEU A 382 -3.51 -27.50 0.38
C LEU A 382 -3.35 -28.28 1.69
N LEU A 383 -3.23 -29.61 1.61
CA LEU A 383 -2.99 -30.46 2.77
C LEU A 383 -1.61 -30.16 3.40
N ALA A 384 -0.55 -30.04 2.59
CA ALA A 384 0.79 -29.71 3.05
C ALA A 384 0.83 -28.35 3.78
N LEU A 385 0.09 -27.36 3.25
CA LEU A 385 -0.05 -26.04 3.88
C LEU A 385 -0.81 -26.12 5.21
N LEU A 386 -1.91 -26.87 5.26
CA LEU A 386 -2.65 -27.10 6.51
C LEU A 386 -1.79 -27.81 7.56
N THR A 387 -1.03 -28.83 7.16
CA THR A 387 -0.11 -29.52 8.08
C THR A 387 1.00 -28.61 8.56
N ALA A 388 1.59 -27.80 7.67
CA ALA A 388 2.62 -26.84 8.05
C ALA A 388 2.08 -25.81 9.05
N TRP A 389 0.84 -25.35 8.86
CA TRP A 389 0.20 -24.43 9.79
C TRP A 389 -0.02 -25.04 11.17
N ILE A 390 -0.57 -26.26 11.24
CA ILE A 390 -0.79 -26.96 12.52
C ILE A 390 0.54 -27.19 13.25
N VAL A 391 1.58 -27.61 12.53
CA VAL A 391 2.92 -27.85 13.10
C VAL A 391 3.55 -26.55 13.60
N LEU A 392 3.46 -25.45 12.85
CA LEU A 392 3.99 -24.16 13.29
C LEU A 392 3.24 -23.58 14.46
N PHE A 393 1.91 -23.71 14.49
CA PHE A 393 1.08 -23.24 15.60
C PHE A 393 1.35 -24.02 16.89
N THR A 394 1.48 -25.35 16.79
CA THR A 394 1.83 -26.20 17.93
C THR A 394 3.27 -25.95 18.38
N SER A 395 4.20 -25.79 17.45
CA SER A 395 5.59 -25.45 17.74
C SER A 395 5.71 -24.12 18.46
N SER A 396 5.02 -23.07 18.01
CA SER A 396 5.05 -21.78 18.70
C SER A 396 4.47 -21.93 20.11
N PHE A 397 3.33 -22.60 20.29
CA PHE A 397 2.74 -22.81 21.62
C PHE A 397 3.69 -23.55 22.58
N VAL A 398 4.40 -24.58 22.12
CA VAL A 398 5.30 -25.39 22.98
C VAL A 398 6.57 -24.62 23.34
N PHE A 399 7.23 -23.98 22.36
CA PHE A 399 8.53 -23.34 22.56
C PHE A 399 8.45 -21.92 23.12
N TYR A 400 7.25 -21.30 23.09
CA TYR A 400 6.99 -19.97 23.62
C TYR A 400 7.15 -19.88 25.14
N TRP A 401 6.79 -20.92 25.90
CA TRP A 401 6.88 -20.90 27.37
C TRP A 401 8.31 -20.89 27.90
N GLN A 402 9.29 -21.33 27.11
CA GLN A 402 10.68 -21.47 27.57
C GLN A 402 11.49 -20.18 27.38
N MET A 403 11.12 -19.30 26.45
CA MET A 403 11.81 -18.02 26.13
C MET A 403 13.35 -18.14 26.09
N THR A 404 13.89 -19.28 25.68
CA THR A 404 15.34 -19.49 25.56
C THR A 404 15.76 -19.30 24.11
N PHE A 405 17.00 -18.87 23.89
CA PHE A 405 17.55 -18.77 22.53
C PHE A 405 17.47 -20.11 21.78
N LEU A 406 17.65 -21.23 22.48
CA LEU A 406 17.56 -22.57 21.89
C LEU A 406 16.13 -22.94 21.49
N SER A 407 15.11 -22.57 22.28
CA SER A 407 13.71 -22.81 21.94
C SER A 407 13.24 -21.96 20.75
N GLN A 408 13.75 -20.74 20.60
CA GLN A 408 13.50 -19.90 19.43
C GLN A 408 14.20 -20.44 18.17
N PHE A 409 15.46 -20.87 18.29
CA PHE A 409 16.20 -21.46 17.17
C PHE A 409 15.55 -22.76 16.67
N THR A 410 15.09 -23.61 17.58
CA THR A 410 14.38 -24.86 17.22
C THR A 410 13.03 -24.59 16.54
N HIS A 411 12.27 -23.58 16.99
CA HIS A 411 11.05 -23.15 16.31
C HIS A 411 11.32 -22.72 14.85
N VAL A 412 12.37 -21.90 14.63
CA VAL A 412 12.80 -21.49 13.28
C VAL A 412 13.22 -22.68 12.42
N PHE A 413 13.97 -23.62 13.00
CA PHE A 413 14.40 -24.81 12.30
C PHE A 413 13.21 -25.67 11.83
N VAL A 414 12.19 -25.85 12.68
CA VAL A 414 10.95 -26.55 12.32
C VAL A 414 10.22 -25.82 11.18
N GLY A 415 10.17 -24.48 11.22
CA GLY A 415 9.57 -23.70 10.15
C GLY A 415 10.30 -23.84 8.80
N CYS A 416 11.63 -23.85 8.81
CA CYS A 416 12.44 -24.09 7.62
C CYS A 416 12.17 -25.48 7.01
N LEU A 417 12.05 -26.51 7.85
CA LEU A 417 11.72 -27.87 7.40
C LEU A 417 10.34 -27.94 6.75
N MET A 418 9.33 -27.29 7.35
CA MET A 418 7.99 -27.24 6.77
C MET A 418 7.96 -26.49 5.44
N LEU A 419 8.73 -25.40 5.30
CA LEU A 419 8.87 -24.67 4.04
C LEU A 419 9.51 -25.51 2.94
N LEU A 420 10.54 -26.30 3.26
CA LEU A 420 11.16 -27.24 2.31
C LEU A 420 10.16 -28.31 1.87
N LEU A 421 9.35 -28.84 2.78
CA LEU A 421 8.32 -29.83 2.47
C LEU A 421 7.25 -29.24 1.55
N ILE A 422 6.76 -28.03 1.84
CA ILE A 422 5.80 -27.32 0.98
C ILE A 422 6.40 -27.07 -0.41
N GLY A 423 7.67 -26.63 -0.47
CA GLY A 423 8.40 -26.43 -1.72
C GLY A 423 8.51 -27.71 -2.55
N PHE A 424 8.83 -28.84 -1.90
CA PHE A 424 8.89 -30.15 -2.55
C PHE A 424 7.54 -30.59 -3.10
N VAL A 425 6.46 -30.48 -2.31
CA VAL A 425 5.10 -30.83 -2.74
C VAL A 425 4.64 -29.94 -3.89
N TYR A 426 4.96 -28.65 -3.84
CA TYR A 426 4.69 -27.70 -4.92
C TYR A 426 5.42 -28.09 -6.22
N VAL A 427 6.72 -28.36 -6.15
CA VAL A 427 7.51 -28.75 -7.31
C VAL A 427 6.97 -30.04 -7.93
N LYS A 428 6.66 -31.05 -7.09
CA LYS A 428 6.21 -32.36 -7.56
C LYS A 428 4.83 -32.33 -8.22
N ASN A 429 3.87 -31.59 -7.65
CA ASN A 429 2.47 -31.68 -8.06
C ASN A 429 2.03 -30.52 -8.95
N ASP A 430 2.38 -29.28 -8.60
CA ASP A 430 1.85 -28.09 -9.28
C ASP A 430 2.83 -27.52 -10.33
N PHE A 431 4.15 -27.57 -10.09
CA PHE A 431 5.14 -27.11 -11.07
C PHE A 431 5.29 -28.07 -12.27
N VAL A 432 5.23 -29.38 -12.03
CA VAL A 432 5.26 -30.39 -13.12
C VAL A 432 4.02 -30.28 -13.99
N GLU A 433 2.84 -30.05 -13.40
CA GLU A 433 1.60 -29.80 -14.14
C GLU A 433 1.71 -28.53 -14.99
N PHE A 434 2.29 -27.46 -14.44
CA PHE A 434 2.56 -26.22 -15.17
C PHE A 434 3.51 -26.43 -16.37
N LYS A 435 4.60 -27.19 -16.19
CA LYS A 435 5.55 -27.49 -17.27
C LYS A 435 4.92 -28.34 -18.39
N MET A 436 4.09 -29.32 -18.03
CA MET A 436 3.34 -30.17 -18.96
C MET A 436 2.28 -29.39 -19.76
N PHE A 437 1.71 -28.34 -19.17
CA PHE A 437 0.75 -27.45 -19.83
C PHE A 437 1.42 -26.63 -20.95
N ASN A 438 2.54 -25.97 -20.65
CA ASN A 438 3.31 -25.18 -21.63
C ASN A 438 3.91 -26.01 -22.78
N LEU A 439 4.12 -27.32 -22.56
CA LEU A 439 4.65 -28.23 -23.59
C LEU A 439 3.58 -28.73 -24.57
N LYS A 440 2.29 -28.59 -24.26
CA LYS A 440 1.19 -28.98 -25.17
C LYS A 440 0.73 -27.84 -26.09
N GLU A 441 1.17 -26.61 -25.85
CA GLU A 441 0.88 -25.42 -26.68
C GLU A 441 1.99 -25.05 -27.67
N LYS A 442 3.13 -25.76 -27.64
CA LYS A 442 4.12 -25.78 -28.72
C LYS A 442 3.93 -27.02 -29.56
#